data_AF-A0A932NZX9-F1
#
_entry.id   AF-A0A932NZX9-F1
#
_cell.length_a   1.000
_cell.length_b   1.000
_cell.length_c   1.000
_cell.angle_alpha   90.00
_cell.angle_beta   90.00
_cell.angle_gamma   90.00
#
_symmetry.space_group_name_H-M   'P 1'
#
loop_
_entity.id
_entity.type
_entity.pdbx_description
1 polymer ?
#
loop_
_entity_poly.entity_id
_entity_poly.type
_entity_poly.pdbx_seq_one_letter_code
_entity_poly.pdbx_strand_id
1 'polypeptide(L)'
;MNESRVVIAQFCDDIRHEVGNKYSLMGCYGGEMIIDKLPALLPKLCVQVRVFTPIDQPFTKLLIRAVLNGESIAEVDVPAQKMAQSYQDQVALSDAEQHVVVAIIAISPLPVSEPCQLKIEAETEDDVLRGNSLSIRERTANDPSF
;
A
#
# COMPACT_ATOMS: atom_id res chain seq x y z
N MET A 1 16.72 9.00 14.36
CA MET A 1 15.82 7.91 13.94
C MET A 1 14.49 8.56 13.61
N ASN A 2 13.91 8.23 12.46
CA ASN A 2 12.70 8.84 11.91
C ASN A 2 11.45 8.29 12.62
N GLU A 3 11.38 8.43 13.95
CA GLU A 3 10.53 7.59 14.82
C GLU A 3 9.00 7.78 14.66
N SER A 4 8.55 8.69 13.80
CA SER A 4 7.13 9.08 13.71
C SER A 4 6.50 8.93 12.32
N ARG A 5 7.29 8.67 11.27
CA ARG A 5 6.78 8.39 9.91
C ARG A 5 6.58 6.88 9.72
N VAL A 6 5.41 6.47 9.24
CA VAL A 6 5.04 5.04 9.11
C VAL A 6 4.30 4.78 7.80
N VAL A 7 4.59 3.65 7.16
CA VAL A 7 3.85 3.18 5.98
C VAL A 7 3.07 1.93 6.35
N ILE A 8 1.76 1.93 6.09
CA ILE A 8 0.88 0.78 6.27
C ILE A 8 0.22 0.46 4.94
N ALA A 9 0.31 -0.80 4.52
CA ALA A 9 -0.28 -1.33 3.31
C ALA A 9 -1.34 -2.40 3.65
N GLN A 10 -2.57 -2.19 3.19
CA GLN A 10 -3.61 -3.21 3.20
C GLN A 10 -3.76 -3.78 1.79
N PHE A 11 -3.41 -5.05 1.63
CA PHE A 11 -3.54 -5.78 0.36
C PHE A 11 -4.94 -6.39 0.26
N CYS A 12 -5.54 -6.36 -0.93
CA CYS A 12 -6.85 -6.95 -1.19
C CYS A 12 -7.07 -7.24 -2.69
N ASP A 13 -8.06 -8.06 -3.03
CA ASP A 13 -8.39 -8.39 -4.43
C ASP A 13 -8.90 -7.18 -5.22
N ASP A 14 -9.69 -6.32 -4.57
CA ASP A 14 -10.32 -5.17 -5.21
C ASP A 14 -10.53 -4.02 -4.22
N ILE A 15 -10.55 -2.78 -4.75
CA ILE A 15 -10.92 -1.58 -4.00
C ILE A 15 -11.99 -0.84 -4.79
N ARG A 16 -13.13 -0.59 -4.14
CA ARG A 16 -14.26 0.13 -4.73
C ARG A 16 -14.47 1.46 -4.04
N HIS A 17 -14.76 2.48 -4.84
CA HIS A 17 -15.18 3.78 -4.34
C HIS A 17 -16.69 3.75 -4.09
N GLU A 18 -17.08 4.16 -2.90
CA GLU A 18 -18.47 4.20 -2.47
C GLU A 18 -18.93 5.66 -2.26
N VAL A 19 -20.24 5.85 -2.22
CA VAL A 19 -20.84 7.17 -1.93
C VAL A 19 -20.34 7.69 -0.57
N GLY A 20 -19.96 8.97 -0.55
CA GLY A 20 -19.50 9.65 0.65
C GLY A 20 -18.00 9.46 0.95
N ASN A 21 -17.15 9.34 -0.07
CA ASN A 21 -15.69 9.23 0.07
C ASN A 21 -15.26 8.01 0.92
N LYS A 22 -15.96 6.90 0.75
CA LYS A 22 -15.66 5.63 1.44
C LYS A 22 -15.03 4.65 0.45
N TYR A 23 -14.29 3.70 1.01
CA TYR A 23 -13.67 2.62 0.26
C TYR A 23 -14.16 1.27 0.78
N SER A 24 -14.52 0.38 -0.14
CA SER A 24 -14.75 -1.05 0.15
C SER A 24 -13.52 -1.83 -0.28
N LEU A 25 -12.91 -2.59 0.64
CA LEU A 25 -11.77 -3.46 0.36
C LEU A 25 -12.27 -4.90 0.30
N MET A 26 -12.15 -5.56 -0.85
CA MET A 26 -12.68 -6.90 -1.11
C MET A 26 -11.55 -7.93 -1.07
N GLY A 27 -11.74 -9.04 -0.35
CA GLY A 27 -10.73 -10.10 -0.27
C GLY A 27 -9.43 -9.62 0.38
N CYS A 28 -9.51 -9.14 1.63
CA CYS A 28 -8.35 -8.60 2.34
C CYS A 28 -7.37 -9.71 2.75
N TYR A 29 -6.09 -9.50 2.44
CA TYR A 29 -5.01 -10.36 2.87
C TYR A 29 -4.39 -9.84 4.17
N GLY A 30 -3.89 -10.77 4.99
CA GLY A 30 -3.03 -10.45 6.11
C GLY A 30 -1.59 -10.21 5.64
N GLY A 31 -0.66 -11.04 6.11
CA GLY A 31 0.74 -11.04 5.64
C GLY A 31 1.03 -12.02 4.50
N GLU A 32 0.06 -12.87 4.14
CA GLU A 32 0.22 -13.90 3.12
C GLU A 32 -0.98 -14.02 2.19
N MET A 33 -0.68 -14.43 0.95
CA MET A 33 -1.61 -14.89 -0.07
C MET A 33 -1.18 -16.30 -0.47
N ILE A 34 -2.12 -17.24 -0.35
CA ILE A 34 -1.90 -18.64 -0.70
C ILE A 34 -2.58 -18.89 -2.04
N ILE A 35 -1.80 -19.31 -3.03
CA ILE A 35 -2.28 -19.65 -4.37
C ILE A 35 -2.28 -21.17 -4.50
N ASP A 36 -3.32 -21.76 -5.10
CA ASP A 36 -3.42 -23.22 -5.20
C ASP A 36 -2.32 -23.86 -6.03
N LYS A 37 -1.87 -23.18 -7.10
CA LYS A 37 -0.81 -23.66 -7.96
C LYS A 37 -0.05 -22.51 -8.64
N LEU A 38 1.27 -22.64 -8.71
CA LEU A 38 2.15 -21.78 -9.50
C LEU A 38 2.61 -22.51 -10.78
N PRO A 39 2.86 -21.77 -11.89
CA PRO A 39 2.65 -20.34 -12.06
C PRO A 39 1.16 -19.97 -12.11
N ALA A 40 0.83 -18.76 -11.66
CA ALA A 40 -0.53 -18.21 -11.69
C ALA A 40 -0.56 -16.79 -12.27
N LEU A 41 -1.71 -16.42 -12.81
CA LEU A 41 -2.01 -15.05 -13.21
C LEU A 41 -3.10 -14.52 -12.29
N LEU A 42 -2.73 -13.64 -11.36
CA LEU A 42 -3.71 -12.97 -10.53
C LEU A 42 -4.46 -11.96 -11.39
N PRO A 43 -5.80 -12.00 -11.44
CA PRO A 43 -6.57 -11.09 -12.28
C PRO A 43 -6.39 -9.65 -11.85
N LYS A 44 -6.28 -9.41 -10.53
CA LYS A 44 -6.08 -8.10 -9.93
C LYS A 44 -5.49 -8.27 -8.53
N LEU A 45 -4.61 -7.35 -8.15
CA LEU A 45 -4.18 -7.13 -6.77
C LEU A 45 -4.23 -5.63 -6.49
N CYS A 46 -4.98 -5.24 -5.48
CA CYS A 46 -5.04 -3.88 -4.98
C CYS A 46 -4.26 -3.72 -3.68
N VAL A 47 -3.75 -2.50 -3.47
CA VAL A 47 -3.12 -2.10 -2.22
C VAL A 47 -3.62 -0.72 -1.83
N GLN A 48 -4.22 -0.60 -0.65
CA GLN A 48 -4.41 0.68 0.00
C GLN A 48 -3.18 0.99 0.84
N VAL A 49 -2.43 2.01 0.43
CA VAL A 49 -1.25 2.49 1.14
C VAL A 49 -1.61 3.73 1.95
N ARG A 50 -1.23 3.73 3.22
CA ARG A 50 -1.35 4.86 4.14
C ARG A 50 0.03 5.25 4.62
N VAL A 51 0.43 6.49 4.35
CA VAL A 51 1.71 7.04 4.78
C VAL A 51 1.44 8.12 5.82
N PHE A 52 1.91 7.88 7.03
CA PHE A 52 1.74 8.76 8.18
C PHE A 52 2.99 9.61 8.38
N THR A 53 2.79 10.86 8.78
CA THR A 53 3.85 11.79 9.19
C THR A 53 3.35 12.68 10.33
N PRO A 54 4.22 13.18 11.22
CA PRO A 54 3.83 14.22 12.16
C PRO A 54 3.14 15.41 11.48
N ILE A 55 2.15 15.98 12.15
CA ILE A 55 1.39 17.13 11.62
C ILE A 55 2.30 18.35 11.41
N ASP A 56 3.36 18.51 12.21
CA ASP A 56 4.32 19.60 12.10
C ASP A 56 5.42 19.37 11.04
N GLN A 57 5.43 18.18 10.41
CA GLN A 57 6.43 17.76 9.42
C GLN A 57 5.74 17.13 8.18
N PRO A 58 4.89 17.87 7.46
CA PRO A 58 4.19 17.37 6.29
C PRO A 58 5.18 16.98 5.18
N PHE A 59 4.80 15.98 4.37
CA PHE A 59 5.60 15.58 3.21
C PHE A 59 5.70 16.71 2.17
N THR A 60 6.89 16.88 1.60
CA THR A 60 7.12 17.77 0.45
C THR A 60 7.33 17.00 -0.84
N LYS A 61 7.76 15.74 -0.72
CA LYS A 61 7.85 14.75 -1.79
C LYS A 61 7.31 13.41 -1.29
N LEU A 62 6.55 12.71 -2.12
CA LEU A 62 6.10 11.35 -1.80
C LEU A 62 5.90 10.52 -3.07
N LEU A 63 6.73 9.49 -3.23
CA LEU A 63 6.63 8.50 -4.30
C LEU A 63 6.47 7.11 -3.69
N ILE A 64 5.32 6.50 -3.93
CA ILE A 64 4.96 5.20 -3.36
C ILE A 64 5.19 4.13 -4.42
N ARG A 65 5.90 3.06 -4.07
CA ARG A 65 6.23 1.94 -4.97
C ARG A 65 5.73 0.62 -4.42
N ALA A 66 5.21 -0.21 -5.32
CA ALA A 66 5.00 -1.63 -5.09
C ALA A 66 6.19 -2.39 -5.70
N VAL A 67 6.98 -3.05 -4.84
CA VAL A 67 8.25 -3.69 -5.21
C VAL A 67 8.11 -5.19 -5.08
N LEU A 68 8.16 -5.91 -6.20
CA LEU A 68 8.11 -7.36 -6.26
C LEU A 68 9.51 -7.93 -6.45
N ASN A 69 10.00 -8.72 -5.50
CA ASN A 69 11.34 -9.34 -5.56
C ASN A 69 12.50 -8.34 -5.84
N GLY A 70 12.34 -7.07 -5.43
CA GLY A 70 13.33 -6.01 -5.63
C GLY A 70 13.12 -5.15 -6.88
N GLU A 71 12.15 -5.47 -7.73
CA GLU A 71 11.79 -4.67 -8.91
C GLU A 71 10.50 -3.88 -8.66
N SER A 72 10.49 -2.60 -9.03
CA SER A 72 9.30 -1.75 -8.96
C SER A 72 8.31 -2.15 -10.06
N ILE A 73 7.15 -2.68 -9.67
CA ILE A 73 6.12 -3.14 -10.61
C ILE A 73 4.95 -2.15 -10.75
N ALA A 74 4.85 -1.19 -9.83
CA ALA A 74 3.90 -0.08 -9.91
C ALA A 74 4.37 1.09 -9.04
N GLU A 75 4.08 2.31 -9.47
CA GLU A 75 4.45 3.53 -8.75
C GLU A 75 3.30 4.54 -8.74
N VAL A 76 3.19 5.29 -7.66
CA VAL A 76 2.27 6.42 -7.50
C VAL A 76 3.07 7.61 -7.00
N ASP A 77 3.30 8.57 -7.89
CA ASP A 77 3.79 9.90 -7.54
C ASP A 77 2.62 10.73 -7.00
N VAL A 78 2.73 11.21 -5.76
CA VAL A 78 1.72 12.07 -5.13
C VAL A 78 2.10 13.53 -5.37
N PRO A 79 1.33 14.28 -6.19
CA PRO A 79 1.67 15.67 -6.49
C PRO A 79 1.72 16.54 -5.24
N ALA A 80 2.73 17.41 -5.14
CA ALA A 80 2.92 18.32 -4.01
C ALA A 80 1.67 19.16 -3.68
N GLN A 81 0.93 19.59 -4.71
CA GLN A 81 -0.30 20.36 -4.53
C GLN A 81 -1.40 19.55 -3.82
N LYS A 82 -1.51 18.24 -4.11
CA LYS A 82 -2.47 17.36 -3.44
C LYS A 82 -2.08 17.09 -2.00
N MET A 83 -0.78 16.90 -1.72
CA MET A 83 -0.29 16.75 -0.35
C MET A 83 -0.56 18.00 0.48
N ALA A 84 -0.23 19.18 -0.06
CA ALA A 84 -0.48 20.45 0.60
C ALA A 84 -1.98 20.68 0.88
N GLN A 85 -2.85 20.37 -0.08
CA GLN A 85 -4.29 20.49 0.10
C GLN A 85 -4.80 19.51 1.17
N SER A 86 -4.39 18.24 1.11
CA SER A 86 -4.79 17.23 2.09
C SER A 86 -4.35 17.60 3.51
N TYR A 87 -3.17 18.22 3.65
CA TYR A 87 -2.68 18.71 4.92
C TYR A 87 -3.54 19.86 5.47
N GLN A 88 -3.81 20.87 4.63
CA GLN A 88 -4.65 22.01 5.03
C GLN A 88 -6.06 21.58 5.46
N ASP A 89 -6.67 20.67 4.73
CA ASP A 89 -8.00 20.14 5.04
C ASP A 89 -8.01 19.40 6.40
N GLN A 90 -6.97 18.61 6.71
CA GLN A 90 -6.89 17.88 7.98
C GLN A 90 -6.59 18.78 9.18
N VAL A 91 -5.68 19.73 9.04
CA VAL A 91 -5.36 20.69 10.11
C VAL A 91 -6.58 21.56 10.44
N ALA A 92 -7.37 21.95 9.44
CA ALA A 92 -8.57 22.75 9.65
C ALA A 92 -9.68 22.00 10.39
N LEU A 93 -9.67 20.66 10.36
CA LEU A 93 -10.77 19.81 10.82
C LEU A 93 -10.44 18.97 12.06
N SER A 94 -9.19 18.95 12.52
CA SER A 94 -8.76 18.07 13.61
C SER A 94 -7.63 18.65 14.46
N ASP A 95 -7.56 18.21 15.71
CA ASP A 95 -6.43 18.35 16.63
C ASP A 95 -5.45 17.17 16.53
N ALA A 96 -5.41 16.49 15.38
CA ALA A 96 -4.62 15.29 15.19
C ALA A 96 -3.11 15.57 15.24
N GLU A 97 -2.36 14.66 15.85
CA GLU A 97 -0.89 14.73 15.94
C GLU A 97 -0.19 14.23 14.66
N GLN A 98 -0.94 13.53 13.78
CA GLN A 98 -0.41 12.96 12.54
C GLN A 98 -1.27 13.32 11.33
N HIS A 99 -0.58 13.60 10.23
CA HIS A 99 -1.15 13.70 8.88
C HIS A 99 -1.04 12.34 8.18
N VAL A 100 -2.04 11.99 7.37
CA VAL A 100 -2.02 10.75 6.58
C VAL A 100 -2.29 11.03 5.11
N VAL A 101 -1.41 10.52 4.25
CA VAL A 101 -1.65 10.43 2.81
C VAL A 101 -2.12 9.03 2.48
N VAL A 102 -3.26 8.92 1.78
CA VAL A 102 -3.80 7.65 1.32
C VAL A 102 -3.63 7.54 -0.20
N ALA A 103 -3.04 6.45 -0.64
CA ALA A 103 -2.91 6.11 -2.06
C ALA A 103 -3.46 4.71 -2.32
N ILE A 104 -3.95 4.49 -3.53
CA ILE A 104 -4.42 3.19 -4.00
C ILE A 104 -3.56 2.78 -5.19
N ILE A 105 -3.01 1.58 -5.12
CA ILE A 105 -2.30 0.93 -6.21
C ILE A 105 -3.16 -0.24 -6.68
N ALA A 106 -3.38 -0.36 -7.99
CA ALA A 106 -4.04 -1.51 -8.59
C ALA A 106 -3.12 -2.11 -9.65
N ILE A 107 -2.76 -3.37 -9.49
CA ILE A 107 -1.91 -4.13 -10.39
C ILE A 107 -2.79 -5.17 -11.06
N SER A 108 -2.92 -5.09 -12.39
CA SER A 108 -3.85 -5.93 -13.15
C SER A 108 -3.39 -6.08 -14.61
N PRO A 109 -3.10 -7.29 -15.09
CA PRO A 109 -2.93 -8.52 -14.32
C PRO A 109 -1.58 -8.56 -13.57
N LEU A 110 -1.45 -9.43 -12.57
CA LEU A 110 -0.17 -9.68 -11.88
C LEU A 110 0.28 -11.14 -12.13
N PRO A 111 1.28 -11.37 -13.00
CA PRO A 111 1.87 -12.69 -13.18
C PRO A 111 2.71 -13.07 -11.96
N VAL A 112 2.53 -14.29 -11.45
CA VAL A 112 3.28 -14.87 -10.34
C VAL A 112 3.84 -16.21 -10.79
N SER A 113 5.11 -16.26 -11.13
CA SER A 113 5.76 -17.47 -11.65
C SER A 113 6.29 -18.39 -10.56
N GLU A 114 6.67 -17.82 -9.42
CA GLU A 114 7.29 -18.51 -8.29
C GLU A 114 6.90 -17.80 -6.98
N PRO A 115 7.11 -18.44 -5.81
CA PRO A 115 6.88 -17.77 -4.53
C PRO A 115 7.66 -16.46 -4.45
N CYS A 116 6.99 -15.39 -4.05
CA CYS A 116 7.54 -14.05 -4.12
C CYS A 116 7.06 -13.17 -2.96
N GLN A 117 7.68 -12.01 -2.82
CA GLN A 117 7.30 -11.02 -1.82
C GLN A 117 7.06 -9.67 -2.47
N LEU A 118 5.86 -9.12 -2.24
CA LEU A 118 5.49 -7.77 -2.64
C LEU A 118 5.65 -6.83 -1.44
N LYS A 119 6.48 -5.80 -1.58
CA LYS A 119 6.75 -4.79 -0.55
C LYS A 119 6.20 -3.44 -0.98
N ILE A 120 5.81 -2.63 -0.01
CA ILE A 120 5.52 -1.22 -0.24
C ILE A 120 6.64 -0.35 0.30
N GLU A 121 7.14 0.54 -0.53
CA GLU A 121 8.12 1.56 -0.16
C GLU A 121 7.56 2.94 -0.46
N ALA A 122 7.85 3.92 0.40
CA ALA A 122 7.50 5.31 0.18
C ALA A 122 8.77 6.16 0.25
N GLU A 123 9.20 6.68 -0.89
CA GLU A 123 10.32 7.62 -0.98
C GLU A 123 9.83 9.04 -0.68
N THR A 124 10.47 9.68 0.29
CA THR A 124 10.16 11.03 0.76
C THR A 124 11.27 12.02 0.37
N GLU A 125 11.21 13.25 0.84
CA GLU A 125 12.33 14.19 0.73
C GLU A 125 13.60 13.76 1.46
N ASP A 126 13.48 12.97 2.54
CA ASP A 126 14.60 12.66 3.44
C ASP A 126 15.12 11.23 3.26
N ASP A 127 14.20 10.27 3.12
CA ASP A 127 14.51 8.84 3.13
C ASP A 127 13.44 7.98 2.45
N VAL A 128 13.71 6.68 2.39
CA VAL A 128 12.76 5.66 1.94
C VAL A 128 12.17 4.96 3.15
N LEU A 129 10.89 5.18 3.38
CA LEU A 129 10.09 4.49 4.39
C LEU A 129 9.69 3.11 3.87
N ARG A 130 9.86 2.08 4.70
CA ARG A 130 9.50 0.70 4.36
C ARG A 130 8.21 0.30 5.07
N GLY A 131 7.20 -0.09 4.28
CA GLY A 131 5.94 -0.63 4.79
C GLY A 131 5.99 -2.14 5.03
N ASN A 132 4.84 -2.72 5.34
CA ASN A 132 4.67 -4.17 5.39
C ASN A 132 4.67 -4.80 3.99
N SER A 133 4.78 -6.12 3.96
CA SER A 133 4.85 -6.92 2.75
C SER A 133 3.76 -7.99 2.69
N LEU A 134 3.39 -8.40 1.48
CA LEU A 134 2.59 -9.58 1.20
C LEU A 134 3.50 -10.71 0.70
N SER A 135 3.48 -11.84 1.39
CA SER A 135 4.15 -13.07 0.93
C SER A 135 3.19 -13.86 0.06
N ILE A 136 3.55 -14.13 -1.19
CA ILE A 136 2.73 -14.91 -2.12
C ILE A 136 3.39 -16.26 -2.32
N ARG A 137 2.68 -17.34 -2.02
CA ARG A 137 3.23 -18.71 -2.06
C ARG A 137 2.23 -19.73 -2.58
N GLU A 138 2.75 -20.84 -3.09
CA GLU A 138 1.93 -22.00 -3.42
C GLU A 138 1.41 -22.66 -2.12
N ARG A 139 0.21 -23.23 -2.22
CA ARG A 139 -0.42 -24.02 -1.17
C ARG A 139 0.41 -25.27 -0.86
N THR A 140 0.51 -25.57 0.43
CA THR A 140 1.12 -26.78 0.98
C THR A 140 0.06 -27.64 1.67
N ALA A 141 0.40 -28.89 1.97
CA ALA A 141 -0.50 -29.81 2.68
C ALA A 141 -0.85 -29.36 4.12
N ASN A 142 -0.09 -28.42 4.69
CA ASN A 142 -0.33 -27.89 6.03
C ASN A 142 -1.28 -26.69 6.05
N ASP A 143 -1.64 -26.15 4.88
CA ASP A 143 -2.52 -25.00 4.79
C ASP A 143 -3.99 -25.41 5.03
N PRO A 144 -4.79 -24.56 5.68
CA PRO A 144 -6.19 -24.84 5.91
C PRO A 144 -6.96 -24.93 4.58
N SER A 145 -7.84 -25.93 4.51
CA SER A 145 -8.56 -26.35 3.30
C SER A 145 -9.80 -25.52 2.96
N PHE A 146 -9.91 -24.27 3.45
CA PHE A 146 -11.13 -23.45 3.38
C PHE A 146 -11.79 -23.45 1.99
#